data_AF-A0AAD8AUT7-F1
#
_entry.id   AF-A0AAD8AUT7-F1
#
_cell.length_a   1.000
_cell.length_b   1.000
_cell.length_c   1.000
_cell.angle_alpha   90.00
_cell.angle_beta   90.00
_cell.angle_gamma   90.00
#
_symmetry.space_group_name_H-M   'P 1'
#
loop_
_entity.id
_entity.type
_entity.pdbx_description
1 polymer ?
#
loop_
_entity_poly.entity_id
_entity_poly.type
_entity_poly.pdbx_seq_one_letter_code
_entity_poly.pdbx_strand_id
1 'polypeptide(L)'
;MFVRAWKRRCVYISMRVKGLHRKGRHCVIAALVISLLCLVLRLLDYCCNGLPLGSSDCDFYCWSDSHIDAALTQRDLDYFAKNIQLNFTVLENSFFKKKLFEAEILLTNKGVKPFPPYGWEIIFSQPALVEPNSYPYPGGVEKPNYGVRFHFLMGNVYKMSPLKGFGTIRPGKSKFIRYISEHSNVAVTDVHPNWYFVSPDLEPRVIENTRGDSLDFVAPYKTPAMWKRNTNTEDPDFDIMNPFSAAKRYRVHKVEDLGAAQHLVIPTPLSIQTYNKQSVVNVLTNSWVIFAAPRLANEGKFLSDIWGMTMVLKAQDSHYIQFLEEKVELSRSGRALPIEENYELRVTPTNNIITIKASHPAGAFYAIQTLLSLTGKDGSIPETVISDGPRYKYRGVLIDVARNFHSKEKIF
;
A
#
# COMPACT_ATOMS: atom_id res chain seq x y z
N MET A 1 32.13 32.56 -5.16
CA MET A 1 32.60 33.62 -4.23
C MET A 1 33.17 33.06 -2.90
N PHE A 2 33.07 31.76 -2.59
CA PHE A 2 33.69 31.14 -1.39
C PHE A 2 35.09 30.52 -1.60
N VAL A 3 35.56 30.38 -2.84
CA VAL A 3 36.90 29.81 -3.14
C VAL A 3 38.01 30.90 -3.21
N ARG A 4 37.64 32.18 -3.31
CA ARG A 4 38.60 33.32 -3.26
C ARG A 4 38.97 33.76 -1.83
N ALA A 5 38.25 33.28 -0.80
CA ALA A 5 38.50 33.62 0.60
C ALA A 5 39.55 32.70 1.29
N TRP A 6 39.81 31.51 0.74
CA TRP A 6 40.77 30.56 1.33
C TRP A 6 42.22 30.76 0.85
N LYS A 7 42.40 31.20 -0.42
CA LYS A 7 43.73 31.51 -0.97
C LYS A 7 44.41 32.76 -0.38
N ARG A 8 43.68 33.64 0.31
CA ARG A 8 44.25 34.82 0.99
C ARG A 8 44.71 34.55 2.44
N ARG A 9 44.41 33.40 3.04
CA ARG A 9 44.85 33.03 4.41
C ARG A 9 46.16 32.23 4.47
N CYS A 10 46.56 31.54 3.41
CA CYS A 10 47.87 30.85 3.37
C CYS A 10 49.05 31.80 3.08
N VAL A 11 48.82 32.95 2.43
CA VAL A 11 49.85 33.97 2.20
C VAL A 11 50.16 34.79 3.47
N TYR A 12 49.25 34.81 4.45
CA TYR A 12 49.41 35.55 5.71
C TYR A 12 50.21 34.79 6.79
N ILE A 13 50.45 33.48 6.61
CA ILE A 13 51.24 32.64 7.54
C ILE A 13 52.71 32.51 7.08
N SER A 14 53.02 32.78 5.81
CA SER A 14 54.39 32.77 5.28
C SER A 14 55.16 34.09 5.50
N MET A 15 54.48 35.21 5.78
CA MET A 15 55.12 36.53 5.95
C MET A 15 55.33 36.99 7.41
N ARG A 16 55.10 36.13 8.42
CA ARG A 16 55.34 36.48 9.84
C ARG A 16 56.45 35.66 10.53
N VAL A 17 57.43 35.18 9.75
CA VAL A 17 58.69 34.58 10.26
C VAL A 17 59.91 35.31 9.70
N LYS A 18 59.81 36.64 9.52
CA LYS A 18 60.96 37.54 9.35
C LYS A 18 60.82 38.69 10.33
N GLY A 19 61.28 38.46 11.55
CA GLY A 19 61.28 39.49 12.59
C GLY A 19 61.10 38.92 13.98
N LEU A 20 62.10 38.17 14.46
CA LEU A 20 62.40 38.04 15.89
C LEU A 20 63.76 37.35 16.01
N HIS A 21 64.79 38.19 15.90
CA HIS A 21 66.10 37.90 16.45
C HIS A 21 66.00 37.97 17.98
N ARG A 22 66.68 37.02 18.63
CA ARG A 22 67.14 36.96 20.03
C ARG A 22 66.35 36.04 20.99
N LYS A 23 67.17 35.12 21.54
CA LYS A 23 67.08 34.35 22.80
C LYS A 23 66.38 32.99 22.74
N GLY A 24 67.21 31.94 22.70
CA GLY A 24 67.21 30.91 23.75
C GLY A 24 66.45 29.60 23.48
N ARG A 25 67.22 28.54 23.24
CA ARG A 25 66.96 27.11 23.57
C ARG A 25 65.74 26.34 23.04
N HIS A 26 64.82 26.92 22.26
CA HIS A 26 63.70 26.14 21.68
C HIS A 26 63.84 25.74 20.19
N CYS A 27 64.95 26.10 19.53
CA CYS A 27 65.16 25.80 18.10
C CYS A 27 65.82 24.42 17.81
N VAL A 28 66.36 23.73 18.82
CA VAL A 28 67.04 22.43 18.64
C VAL A 28 66.03 21.27 18.58
N ILE A 29 64.86 21.41 19.22
CA ILE A 29 63.84 20.34 19.29
C ILE A 29 63.04 20.24 17.97
N ALA A 30 62.76 21.37 17.31
CA ALA A 30 62.03 21.39 16.04
C ALA A 30 62.83 20.77 14.86
N ALA A 31 64.16 20.96 14.85
CA ALA A 31 65.04 20.37 13.84
C ALA A 31 65.26 18.86 14.04
N LEU A 32 65.23 18.38 15.29
CA LEU A 32 65.32 16.94 15.62
C LEU A 32 64.04 16.17 15.25
N VAL A 33 62.85 16.77 15.41
CA VAL A 33 61.57 16.11 15.08
C VAL A 33 61.37 15.98 13.56
N ILE A 34 61.78 16.97 12.77
CA ILE A 34 61.70 16.90 11.30
C ILE A 34 62.73 15.91 10.73
N SER A 35 63.91 15.80 11.35
CA SER A 35 64.93 14.82 10.96
C SER A 35 64.53 13.38 11.31
N LEU A 36 63.81 13.17 12.42
CA LEU A 36 63.26 11.85 12.78
C LEU A 36 62.14 11.41 11.82
N LEU A 37 61.26 12.33 11.41
CA LEU A 37 60.19 12.05 10.44
C LEU A 37 60.74 11.69 9.04
N CYS A 38 61.86 12.30 8.62
CA CYS A 38 62.52 11.93 7.36
C CYS A 38 63.31 10.61 7.45
N LEU A 39 63.76 10.19 8.64
CA LEU A 39 64.44 8.90 8.84
C LEU A 39 63.45 7.72 8.86
N VAL A 40 62.27 7.91 9.47
CA VAL A 40 61.19 6.91 9.50
C VAL A 40 60.60 6.69 8.10
N LEU A 41 60.48 7.74 7.28
CA LEU A 41 60.03 7.63 5.90
C LEU A 41 61.07 6.98 4.96
N ARG A 42 62.37 7.01 5.29
CA ARG A 42 63.42 6.32 4.51
C ARG A 42 63.66 4.87 4.93
N LEU A 43 63.24 4.46 6.12
CA LEU A 43 63.31 3.07 6.57
C LEU A 43 62.15 2.21 6.05
N LEU A 44 61.03 2.82 5.66
CA LEU A 44 59.88 2.12 5.06
C LEU A 44 60.07 1.78 3.57
N ASP A 45 60.91 2.53 2.84
CA ASP A 45 61.19 2.26 1.42
C ASP A 45 62.28 1.20 1.17
N TYR A 46 63.04 0.80 2.20
CA TYR A 46 64.19 -0.12 2.04
C TYR A 46 63.83 -1.62 2.17
N CYS A 47 62.63 -1.97 2.65
CA CYS A 47 62.22 -3.38 2.81
C CYS A 47 61.58 -4.02 1.57
N CYS A 48 61.35 -3.26 0.49
CA CYS A 48 60.54 -3.75 -0.64
C CYS A 48 61.28 -4.07 -1.94
N ASN A 49 62.61 -3.96 -2.06
CA ASN A 49 63.29 -4.28 -3.32
C ASN A 49 64.67 -4.94 -3.13
N GLY A 50 64.77 -6.25 -3.38
CA GLY A 50 66.06 -6.93 -3.64
C GLY A 50 66.14 -8.46 -3.42
N LEU A 51 65.52 -9.27 -4.32
CA LEU A 51 65.91 -10.58 -4.95
C LEU A 51 66.66 -11.71 -4.16
N PRO A 52 66.66 -13.01 -4.60
CA PRO A 52 65.75 -13.77 -5.49
C PRO A 52 65.34 -15.20 -4.98
N LEU A 53 64.31 -15.77 -5.65
CA LEU A 53 64.00 -17.20 -5.94
C LEU A 53 64.39 -18.33 -4.95
N GLY A 54 63.38 -19.06 -4.44
CA GLY A 54 63.55 -20.44 -3.95
C GLY A 54 62.39 -21.02 -3.12
N SER A 55 61.70 -22.02 -3.71
CA SER A 55 60.96 -23.14 -3.10
C SER A 55 59.75 -22.94 -2.15
N SER A 56 58.61 -23.45 -2.64
CA SER A 56 57.55 -24.27 -2.02
C SER A 56 57.10 -24.07 -0.55
N ASP A 57 55.78 -23.95 -0.42
CA ASP A 57 54.91 -24.19 0.74
C ASP A 57 54.94 -23.20 1.90
N CYS A 58 53.96 -22.27 1.90
CA CYS A 58 53.28 -21.72 3.08
C CYS A 58 52.10 -20.84 2.62
N ASP A 59 50.88 -21.41 2.53
CA ASP A 59 49.64 -20.64 2.42
C ASP A 59 49.30 -20.02 3.79
N PHE A 60 49.83 -18.83 4.05
CA PHE A 60 49.38 -17.95 5.12
C PHE A 60 48.67 -16.75 4.46
N TYR A 61 47.33 -16.79 4.45
CA TYR A 61 46.51 -15.63 4.13
C TYR A 61 46.72 -14.55 5.20
N CYS A 62 47.70 -13.67 5.00
CA CYS A 62 47.77 -12.38 5.70
C CYS A 62 46.68 -11.46 5.14
N TRP A 63 45.52 -11.43 5.79
CA TRP A 63 44.63 -10.27 5.72
C TRP A 63 45.33 -9.12 6.45
N SER A 64 45.95 -8.20 5.70
CA SER A 64 46.43 -6.94 6.24
C SER A 64 45.23 -6.08 6.62
N ASP A 65 45.06 -5.83 7.92
CA ASP A 65 44.07 -4.93 8.51
C ASP A 65 44.41 -3.46 8.21
N SER A 66 44.30 -3.07 6.95
CA SER A 66 44.22 -1.67 6.52
C SER A 66 42.83 -1.41 5.94
N HIS A 67 41.79 -1.65 6.75
CA HIS A 67 40.42 -1.26 6.42
C HIS A 67 40.29 0.25 6.60
N ILE A 68 40.67 1.02 5.57
CA ILE A 68 39.95 2.26 5.30
C ILE A 68 38.53 1.81 5.00
N ASP A 69 37.63 2.02 5.96
CA ASP A 69 36.19 1.76 5.84
C ASP A 69 35.65 2.49 4.60
N ALA A 70 35.65 1.81 3.46
CA ALA A 70 35.21 2.38 2.20
C ALA A 70 33.71 2.66 2.31
N ALA A 71 33.33 3.93 2.10
CA ALA A 71 31.93 4.31 1.99
C ALA A 71 31.24 3.44 0.94
N LEU A 72 29.98 3.07 1.19
CA LEU A 72 29.23 2.25 0.25
C LEU A 72 29.17 2.94 -1.11
N THR A 73 29.36 2.15 -2.18
CA THR A 73 29.11 2.63 -3.54
C THR A 73 27.67 2.31 -3.94
N GLN A 74 27.15 2.97 -5.00
CA GLN A 74 25.85 2.63 -5.55
C GLN A 74 25.76 1.13 -5.95
N ARG A 75 26.85 0.56 -6.47
CA ARG A 75 26.92 -0.86 -6.83
C ARG A 75 26.77 -1.77 -5.60
N ASP A 76 27.27 -1.35 -4.45
CA ASP A 76 27.10 -2.10 -3.20
C ASP A 76 25.66 -2.00 -2.70
N LEU A 77 25.04 -0.82 -2.77
CA LEU A 77 23.64 -0.63 -2.39
C LEU A 77 22.68 -1.44 -3.29
N ASP A 78 22.91 -1.40 -4.62
CA ASP A 78 22.18 -2.20 -5.60
C ASP A 78 22.32 -3.70 -5.33
N TYR A 79 23.53 -4.12 -4.94
CA TYR A 79 23.82 -5.50 -4.59
C TYR A 79 23.06 -5.91 -3.32
N PHE A 80 23.15 -5.13 -2.24
CA PHE A 80 22.51 -5.48 -0.97
C PHE A 80 20.99 -5.41 -1.03
N ALA A 81 20.42 -4.48 -1.78
CA ALA A 81 18.97 -4.41 -2.02
C ALA A 81 18.41 -5.71 -2.64
N LYS A 82 19.20 -6.38 -3.49
CA LYS A 82 18.83 -7.67 -4.11
C LYS A 82 19.11 -8.89 -3.23
N ASN A 83 20.12 -8.82 -2.37
CA ASN A 83 20.68 -9.98 -1.68
C ASN A 83 20.38 -10.04 -0.17
N ILE A 84 19.96 -8.92 0.43
CA ILE A 84 19.44 -8.91 1.79
C ILE A 84 17.94 -9.18 1.72
N GLN A 85 17.51 -10.22 2.41
CA GLN A 85 16.10 -10.50 2.62
C GLN A 85 15.67 -9.95 3.98
N LEU A 86 14.58 -9.19 3.98
CA LEU A 86 13.93 -8.72 5.19
C LEU A 86 12.72 -9.60 5.47
N ASN A 87 12.57 -10.15 6.67
CA ASN A 87 11.33 -10.80 7.09
C ASN A 87 10.79 -10.11 8.35
N PHE A 88 9.49 -9.90 8.40
CA PHE A 88 8.80 -9.22 9.49
C PHE A 88 7.90 -10.20 10.24
N THR A 89 7.98 -10.23 11.57
CA THR A 89 7.15 -11.09 12.41
C THR A 89 6.55 -10.29 13.56
N VAL A 90 5.22 -10.36 13.72
CA VAL A 90 4.57 -9.94 14.98
C VAL A 90 4.75 -11.06 16.00
N LEU A 91 5.32 -10.78 17.15
CA LEU A 91 5.53 -11.77 18.21
C LEU A 91 4.32 -11.85 19.14
N GLU A 92 3.82 -10.69 19.58
CA GLU A 92 2.65 -10.56 20.42
C GLU A 92 2.04 -9.15 20.32
N ASN A 93 0.74 -9.02 20.57
CA ASN A 93 -0.01 -7.76 20.55
C ASN A 93 -0.36 -7.19 21.94
N SER A 94 0.15 -7.79 23.02
CA SER A 94 -0.11 -7.32 24.39
C SER A 94 1.13 -7.30 25.27
N PHE A 95 2.19 -6.75 24.70
CA PHE A 95 3.51 -6.69 25.31
C PHE A 95 3.45 -5.98 26.66
N PHE A 96 3.98 -6.65 27.69
CA PHE A 96 3.88 -6.24 29.10
C PHE A 96 2.43 -5.95 29.57
N LYS A 97 1.45 -6.74 29.11
CA LYS A 97 0.02 -6.56 29.41
C LYS A 97 -0.53 -5.18 28.99
N LYS A 98 0.14 -4.48 28.07
CA LYS A 98 -0.30 -3.19 27.50
C LYS A 98 -0.73 -3.38 26.05
N LYS A 99 -1.47 -2.42 25.49
CA LYS A 99 -1.81 -2.36 24.05
C LYS A 99 -0.59 -1.91 23.24
N LEU A 100 0.44 -2.74 23.26
CA LEU A 100 1.69 -2.61 22.53
C LEU A 100 1.95 -3.95 21.84
N PHE A 101 2.38 -3.92 20.59
CA PHE A 101 2.88 -5.12 19.93
C PHE A 101 4.40 -5.16 19.90
N GLU A 102 4.97 -6.34 20.12
CA GLU A 102 6.39 -6.60 19.88
C GLU A 102 6.56 -7.20 18.48
N ALA A 103 7.50 -6.65 17.71
CA ALA A 103 7.81 -7.11 16.38
C ALA A 103 9.28 -7.48 16.24
N GLU A 104 9.56 -8.40 15.32
CA GLU A 104 10.90 -8.82 14.94
C GLU A 104 11.13 -8.58 13.45
N ILE A 105 12.24 -7.90 13.14
CA ILE A 105 12.79 -7.76 11.79
C ILE A 105 13.98 -8.71 11.68
N LEU A 106 13.93 -9.67 10.77
CA LEU A 106 15.02 -10.59 10.45
C LEU A 106 15.68 -10.18 9.13
N LEU A 107 16.91 -9.69 9.20
CA LEU A 107 17.74 -9.42 8.02
C LEU A 107 18.60 -10.65 7.73
N THR A 108 18.46 -11.23 6.55
CA THR A 108 19.24 -12.41 6.10
C THR A 108 20.08 -12.05 4.90
N ASN A 109 21.39 -12.25 4.98
CA ASN A 109 22.29 -12.08 3.84
C ASN A 109 22.31 -13.35 2.98
N LYS A 110 21.60 -13.32 1.85
CA LYS A 110 21.62 -14.39 0.84
C LYS A 110 22.72 -14.21 -0.20
N GLY A 111 23.45 -13.09 -0.15
CA GLY A 111 24.57 -12.81 -1.02
C GLY A 111 25.87 -13.46 -0.55
N VAL A 112 26.90 -13.29 -1.37
CA VAL A 112 28.29 -13.70 -1.13
C VAL A 112 29.16 -12.59 -0.54
N LYS A 113 28.75 -11.31 -0.65
CA LYS A 113 29.46 -10.20 0.01
C LYS A 113 28.98 -10.04 1.46
N PRO A 114 29.87 -9.74 2.42
CA PRO A 114 29.47 -9.39 3.78
C PRO A 114 28.65 -8.10 3.79
N PHE A 115 27.50 -8.09 4.47
CA PHE A 115 26.70 -6.88 4.65
C PHE A 115 27.33 -5.99 5.72
N PRO A 116 27.66 -4.73 5.38
CA PRO A 116 28.50 -3.88 6.22
C PRO A 116 27.84 -3.52 7.56
N PRO A 117 28.65 -3.26 8.60
CA PRO A 117 28.14 -2.93 9.93
C PRO A 117 27.55 -1.51 10.04
N TYR A 118 27.86 -0.60 9.11
CA TYR A 118 27.37 0.77 9.07
C TYR A 118 27.28 1.28 7.62
N GLY A 119 26.90 2.55 7.44
CA GLY A 119 26.87 3.21 6.12
C GLY A 119 25.55 3.08 5.36
N TRP A 120 24.57 2.38 5.93
CA TRP A 120 23.23 2.22 5.38
C TRP A 120 22.18 2.60 6.43
N GLU A 121 20.98 2.94 5.99
CA GLU A 121 19.79 3.05 6.83
C GLU A 121 18.63 2.37 6.07
N ILE A 122 17.65 1.85 6.81
CA ILE A 122 16.42 1.30 6.21
C ILE A 122 15.27 2.25 6.52
N ILE A 123 14.56 2.68 5.47
CA ILE A 123 13.32 3.45 5.58
C ILE A 123 12.14 2.53 5.36
N PHE A 124 11.13 2.69 6.20
CA PHE A 124 9.90 1.90 6.13
C PHE A 124 8.70 2.71 6.60
N SER A 125 7.52 2.21 6.26
CA SER A 125 6.26 2.82 6.67
C SER A 125 5.49 1.87 7.59
N GLN A 126 4.88 2.43 8.64
CA GLN A 126 4.03 1.70 9.57
C GLN A 126 2.99 2.66 10.17
N PRO A 127 1.70 2.30 10.24
CA PRO A 127 0.67 3.20 10.76
C PRO A 127 0.83 3.51 12.25
N ALA A 128 1.28 2.54 13.05
CA ALA A 128 1.45 2.68 14.49
C ALA A 128 2.82 3.25 14.88
N LEU A 129 2.87 3.95 16.01
CA LEU A 129 4.08 4.58 16.52
C LEU A 129 5.10 3.54 17.02
N VAL A 130 6.29 3.56 16.43
CA VAL A 130 7.44 2.74 16.86
C VAL A 130 8.01 3.28 18.16
N GLU A 131 8.38 2.41 19.11
CA GLU A 131 8.97 2.74 20.41
C GLU A 131 8.25 3.91 21.14
N PRO A 132 6.91 3.81 21.33
CA PRO A 132 6.08 4.95 21.74
C PRO A 132 6.37 5.46 23.15
N ASN A 133 6.90 4.60 24.03
CA ASN A 133 7.27 4.98 25.39
C ASN A 133 8.38 6.04 25.44
N SER A 134 9.12 6.23 24.33
CA SER A 134 10.16 7.25 24.22
C SER A 134 9.71 8.47 23.41
N TYR A 135 8.46 8.51 22.94
CA TYR A 135 8.00 9.57 22.04
C TYR A 135 7.72 10.89 22.79
N PRO A 136 8.07 12.06 22.20
CA PRO A 136 8.86 12.23 20.99
C PRO A 136 10.35 11.95 21.24
N TYR A 137 11.00 11.24 20.31
CA TYR A 137 12.43 10.90 20.39
C TYR A 137 13.22 11.57 19.25
N PRO A 138 13.46 12.90 19.30
CA PRO A 138 14.11 13.62 18.20
C PRO A 138 15.54 13.13 17.91
N GLY A 139 16.23 12.57 18.90
CA GLY A 139 17.54 11.93 18.74
C GLY A 139 17.51 10.45 18.32
N GLY A 140 16.31 9.90 18.09
CA GLY A 140 16.07 8.48 17.89
C GLY A 140 15.98 7.68 19.20
N VAL A 141 15.44 6.46 19.12
CA VAL A 141 15.45 5.46 20.20
C VAL A 141 16.49 4.41 19.87
N GLU A 142 17.49 4.26 20.74
CA GLU A 142 18.49 3.21 20.59
C GLU A 142 17.95 1.87 21.08
N LYS A 143 18.31 0.81 20.37
CA LYS A 143 18.17 -0.58 20.81
C LYS A 143 19.57 -1.22 20.84
N PRO A 144 20.39 -0.94 21.86
CA PRO A 144 21.79 -1.36 21.90
C PRO A 144 21.98 -2.87 21.74
N ASN A 145 21.08 -3.67 22.31
CA ASN A 145 21.10 -5.14 22.21
C ASN A 145 20.98 -5.65 20.76
N TYR A 146 20.37 -4.86 19.87
CA TYR A 146 20.26 -5.17 18.44
C TYR A 146 21.22 -4.35 17.59
N GLY A 147 21.91 -3.37 18.19
CA GLY A 147 22.83 -2.47 17.53
C GLY A 147 22.15 -1.57 16.51
N VAL A 148 20.93 -1.11 16.75
CA VAL A 148 20.21 -0.19 15.84
C VAL A 148 19.59 0.98 16.60
N ARG A 149 19.22 2.03 15.86
CA ARG A 149 18.45 3.17 16.34
C ARG A 149 17.26 3.44 15.43
N PHE A 150 16.09 3.65 15.99
CA PHE A 150 14.88 4.04 15.26
C PHE A 150 14.66 5.55 15.35
N HIS A 151 14.23 6.18 14.25
CA HIS A 151 13.79 7.57 14.22
C HIS A 151 12.40 7.65 13.58
N PHE A 152 11.56 8.53 14.13
CA PHE A 152 10.34 8.99 13.49
C PHE A 152 10.72 10.11 12.52
N LEU A 153 10.30 10.02 11.26
CA LEU A 153 10.54 11.06 10.27
C LEU A 153 9.31 11.95 10.14
N MET A 154 8.23 11.41 9.60
CA MET A 154 6.96 12.12 9.44
C MET A 154 5.83 11.15 9.09
N GLY A 155 4.60 11.50 9.49
CA GLY A 155 3.40 10.72 9.17
C GLY A 155 3.51 9.30 9.71
N ASN A 156 3.69 8.33 8.81
CA ASN A 156 3.85 6.92 9.12
C ASN A 156 5.24 6.38 8.72
N VAL A 157 6.23 7.26 8.47
CA VAL A 157 7.55 6.89 7.94
C VAL A 157 8.59 6.91 9.05
N TYR A 158 9.35 5.82 9.14
CA TYR A 158 10.39 5.60 10.13
C TYR A 158 11.71 5.24 9.46
N LYS A 159 12.79 5.45 10.22
CA LYS A 159 14.15 5.14 9.80
C LYS A 159 14.83 4.28 10.85
N MET A 160 15.45 3.17 10.41
CA MET A 160 16.31 2.32 11.22
C MET A 160 17.76 2.47 10.76
N SER A 161 18.63 2.93 11.65
CA SER A 161 20.06 3.14 11.37
C SER A 161 20.92 2.21 12.26
N PRO A 162 22.04 1.67 11.76
CA PRO A 162 22.94 0.85 12.57
C PRO A 162 23.70 1.70 13.60
N LEU A 163 23.91 1.13 14.78
CA LEU A 163 24.84 1.62 15.80
C LEU A 163 26.20 0.92 15.64
N LYS A 164 27.23 1.43 16.34
CA LYS A 164 28.57 0.80 16.36
C LYS A 164 28.53 -0.69 16.73
N GLY A 165 27.56 -1.10 17.54
CA GLY A 165 27.34 -2.50 17.93
C GLY A 165 26.59 -3.36 16.91
N PHE A 166 26.28 -2.88 15.71
CA PHE A 166 25.52 -3.68 14.73
C PHE A 166 26.33 -4.89 14.23
N GLY A 167 27.57 -4.69 13.81
CA GLY A 167 28.41 -5.77 13.28
C GLY A 167 27.98 -6.27 11.89
N THR A 168 28.88 -6.99 11.22
CA THR A 168 28.70 -7.46 9.85
C THR A 168 27.77 -8.67 9.78
N ILE A 169 26.81 -8.69 8.84
CA ILE A 169 26.05 -9.91 8.52
C ILE A 169 26.81 -10.68 7.43
N ARG A 170 27.52 -11.73 7.83
CA ARG A 170 28.27 -12.61 6.92
C ARG A 170 27.33 -13.33 5.92
N PRO A 171 27.84 -13.76 4.76
CA PRO A 171 27.09 -14.59 3.81
C PRO A 171 26.37 -15.77 4.48
N GLY A 172 25.09 -15.96 4.14
CA GLY A 172 24.23 -17.01 4.68
C GLY A 172 23.81 -16.83 6.15
N LYS A 173 24.22 -15.74 6.81
CA LYS A 173 23.85 -15.44 8.19
C LYS A 173 22.69 -14.45 8.26
N SER A 174 22.05 -14.43 9.43
CA SER A 174 20.92 -13.57 9.72
C SER A 174 21.14 -12.82 11.02
N LYS A 175 20.47 -11.68 11.14
CA LYS A 175 20.40 -10.90 12.36
C LYS A 175 18.97 -10.45 12.61
N PHE A 176 18.46 -10.71 13.80
CA PHE A 176 17.14 -10.26 14.20
C PHE A 176 17.23 -8.98 15.04
N ILE A 177 16.21 -8.15 14.93
CA ILE A 177 16.05 -6.87 15.61
C ILE A 177 14.64 -6.84 16.16
N ARG A 178 14.47 -6.56 17.46
CA ARG A 178 13.14 -6.41 18.05
C ARG A 178 12.87 -4.98 18.49
N TYR A 179 11.60 -4.60 18.35
CA TYR A 179 11.09 -3.32 18.78
C TYR A 179 9.63 -3.46 19.21
N ILE A 180 9.15 -2.47 19.95
CA ILE A 180 7.74 -2.38 20.33
C ILE A 180 7.04 -1.25 19.56
N SER A 181 5.74 -1.38 19.36
CA SER A 181 4.93 -0.38 18.68
C SER A 181 3.54 -0.26 19.30
N GLU A 182 2.87 0.88 19.12
CA GLU A 182 1.53 1.11 19.66
C GLU A 182 0.49 0.16 19.11
N HIS A 183 -0.55 -0.02 19.92
CA HIS A 183 -1.76 -0.76 19.60
C HIS A 183 -1.46 -2.25 19.37
N SER A 184 -1.87 -2.76 18.21
CA SER A 184 -1.81 -4.15 17.82
C SER A 184 -1.65 -4.21 16.31
N ASN A 185 -0.91 -5.19 15.83
CA ASN A 185 -0.83 -5.57 14.44
C ASN A 185 -1.51 -6.94 14.29
N VAL A 186 -2.72 -6.96 13.74
CA VAL A 186 -3.60 -8.15 13.75
C VAL A 186 -3.87 -8.71 12.36
N ALA A 187 -3.49 -7.99 11.32
CA ALA A 187 -3.53 -8.45 9.94
C ALA A 187 -2.17 -8.24 9.29
N VAL A 188 -1.77 -9.17 8.42
CA VAL A 188 -0.53 -9.02 7.62
C VAL A 188 -0.52 -7.72 6.81
N THR A 189 -1.70 -7.22 6.43
CA THR A 189 -1.89 -5.96 5.69
C THR A 189 -1.60 -4.70 6.50
N ASP A 190 -1.40 -4.80 7.82
CA ASP A 190 -0.96 -3.68 8.67
C ASP A 190 0.54 -3.36 8.45
N VAL A 191 1.28 -4.25 7.77
CA VAL A 191 2.69 -4.05 7.39
C VAL A 191 2.75 -3.50 5.97
N HIS A 192 3.33 -2.31 5.79
CA HIS A 192 3.47 -1.73 4.46
C HIS A 192 4.69 -2.31 3.73
N PRO A 193 4.56 -2.60 2.42
CA PRO A 193 5.67 -3.08 1.59
C PRO A 193 6.60 -1.93 1.16
N ASN A 194 7.57 -2.25 0.31
CA ASN A 194 8.57 -1.35 -0.26
C ASN A 194 9.51 -0.72 0.77
N TRP A 195 10.05 -1.53 1.68
CA TRP A 195 11.14 -1.11 2.56
C TRP A 195 12.38 -0.85 1.72
N TYR A 196 13.16 0.19 2.01
CA TYR A 196 14.28 0.56 1.15
C TYR A 196 15.51 1.00 1.90
N PHE A 197 16.67 0.68 1.33
CA PHE A 197 17.95 1.17 1.81
C PHE A 197 18.19 2.61 1.33
N VAL A 198 18.80 3.39 2.21
CA VAL A 198 19.40 4.69 1.91
C VAL A 198 20.83 4.73 2.44
N SER A 199 21.66 5.54 1.81
CA SER A 199 23.04 5.83 2.22
C SER A 199 23.37 7.25 1.79
N PRO A 200 24.23 8.00 2.51
CA PRO A 200 24.61 9.35 2.11
C PRO A 200 25.09 9.40 0.65
N ASP A 201 24.60 10.39 -0.09
CA ASP A 201 24.97 10.67 -1.49
C ASP A 201 24.69 9.54 -2.51
N LEU A 202 23.91 8.50 -2.13
CA LEU A 202 23.48 7.42 -3.02
C LEU A 202 21.99 7.47 -3.32
N GLU A 203 21.58 6.89 -4.45
CA GLU A 203 20.17 6.71 -4.78
C GLU A 203 19.55 5.58 -3.95
N PRO A 204 18.37 5.79 -3.34
CA PRO A 204 17.68 4.74 -2.59
C PRO A 204 17.38 3.49 -3.41
N ARG A 205 17.35 2.33 -2.74
CA ARG A 205 17.01 1.04 -3.35
C ARG A 205 16.05 0.23 -2.49
N VAL A 206 14.90 -0.11 -3.05
CA VAL A 206 13.92 -1.01 -2.41
C VAL A 206 14.55 -2.38 -2.19
N ILE A 207 14.37 -2.92 -0.98
CA ILE A 207 14.75 -4.28 -0.61
C ILE A 207 13.84 -5.22 -1.41
N GLU A 208 14.43 -6.02 -2.28
CA GLU A 208 13.73 -6.65 -3.40
C GLU A 208 12.56 -7.54 -2.95
N ASN A 209 12.73 -8.29 -1.86
CA ASN A 209 11.68 -9.18 -1.37
C ASN A 209 10.50 -8.47 -0.68
N THR A 210 10.57 -7.15 -0.54
CA THR A 210 9.47 -6.31 -0.02
C THR A 210 8.80 -5.50 -1.14
N ARG A 211 9.24 -5.65 -2.40
CA ARG A 211 8.77 -4.83 -3.52
C ARG A 211 7.33 -5.16 -3.93
N GLY A 212 6.56 -4.13 -4.23
CA GLY A 212 5.22 -4.25 -4.81
C GLY A 212 4.16 -4.55 -3.76
N ASP A 213 3.11 -5.27 -4.16
CA ASP A 213 1.94 -5.53 -3.30
C ASP A 213 2.02 -6.88 -2.56
N SER A 214 3.07 -7.69 -2.81
CA SER A 214 3.26 -8.95 -2.08
C SER A 214 3.69 -8.69 -0.64
N LEU A 215 3.10 -9.46 0.29
CA LEU A 215 3.42 -9.45 1.72
C LEU A 215 4.09 -10.76 2.16
N ASP A 216 4.72 -11.50 1.24
CA ASP A 216 5.39 -12.78 1.54
C ASP A 216 6.53 -12.65 2.56
N PHE A 217 7.06 -11.43 2.72
CA PHE A 217 8.04 -11.11 3.75
C PHE A 217 7.46 -11.00 5.17
N VAL A 218 6.14 -11.03 5.32
CA VAL A 218 5.44 -10.98 6.61
C VAL A 218 5.07 -12.39 7.04
N ALA A 219 5.55 -12.81 8.21
CA ALA A 219 5.24 -14.13 8.74
C ALA A 219 3.73 -14.30 9.01
N PRO A 220 3.15 -15.49 8.73
CA PRO A 220 1.74 -15.74 8.99
C PRO A 220 1.45 -15.82 10.49
N TYR A 221 0.24 -15.44 10.90
CA TYR A 221 -0.10 -15.32 12.33
C TYR A 221 -0.61 -16.67 12.83
N LYS A 222 0.18 -17.33 13.69
CA LYS A 222 0.00 -18.74 14.06
C LYS A 222 -0.55 -18.95 15.48
N THR A 223 -0.50 -17.94 16.34
CA THR A 223 -0.95 -18.07 17.73
C THR A 223 -1.90 -16.92 18.13
N PRO A 224 -2.74 -17.11 19.16
CA PRO A 224 -3.60 -16.05 19.70
C PRO A 224 -2.84 -14.77 20.04
N ALA A 225 -1.58 -14.88 20.49
CA ALA A 225 -0.73 -13.73 20.79
C ALA A 225 -0.50 -12.83 19.57
N MET A 226 -0.44 -13.41 18.37
CA MET A 226 -0.13 -12.70 17.12
C MET A 226 -1.37 -12.08 16.45
N TRP A 227 -2.57 -12.67 16.59
CA TRP A 227 -3.76 -12.19 15.87
C TRP A 227 -4.80 -11.48 16.75
N LYS A 228 -4.75 -11.64 18.07
CA LYS A 228 -5.67 -10.94 18.97
C LYS A 228 -5.18 -9.52 19.19
N ARG A 229 -6.10 -8.55 19.23
CA ARG A 229 -5.79 -7.16 19.55
C ARG A 229 -5.36 -6.98 21.00
N ASN A 230 -5.91 -7.80 21.90
CA ASN A 230 -5.60 -7.80 23.32
C ASN A 230 -5.65 -9.22 23.88
N THR A 231 -4.56 -9.71 24.46
CA THR A 231 -4.44 -11.04 25.03
C THR A 231 -4.46 -11.02 26.57
N ASN A 232 -4.52 -9.84 27.19
CA ASN A 232 -4.60 -9.71 28.64
C ASN A 232 -6.02 -10.05 29.12
N THR A 233 -6.21 -11.23 29.71
CA THR A 233 -7.52 -11.71 30.18
C THR A 233 -8.07 -10.93 31.39
N GLU A 234 -7.21 -10.15 32.06
CA GLU A 234 -7.61 -9.27 33.17
C GLU A 234 -8.12 -7.90 32.68
N ASP A 235 -7.91 -7.56 31.40
CA ASP A 235 -8.33 -6.31 30.80
C ASP A 235 -9.81 -6.41 30.35
N PRO A 236 -10.69 -5.46 30.73
CA PRO A 236 -12.06 -5.40 30.21
C PRO A 236 -12.16 -5.39 28.69
N ASP A 237 -11.14 -4.90 27.99
CA ASP A 237 -11.05 -4.89 26.52
C ASP A 237 -10.36 -6.16 25.95
N PHE A 238 -10.39 -7.29 26.67
CA PHE A 238 -9.85 -8.56 26.19
C PHE A 238 -10.48 -8.98 24.85
N ASP A 239 -9.66 -9.35 23.87
CA ASP A 239 -10.15 -9.73 22.55
C ASP A 239 -10.64 -11.18 22.54
N ILE A 240 -11.96 -11.36 22.55
CA ILE A 240 -12.61 -12.67 22.46
C ILE A 240 -12.63 -13.25 21.04
N MET A 241 -12.26 -12.48 20.02
CA MET A 241 -12.37 -12.89 18.63
C MET A 241 -11.22 -13.80 18.21
N ASN A 242 -11.52 -14.74 17.33
CA ASN A 242 -10.53 -15.59 16.66
C ASN A 242 -10.87 -15.61 15.17
N PRO A 243 -9.87 -15.64 14.26
CA PRO A 243 -10.09 -15.84 12.83
C PRO A 243 -11.00 -17.04 12.58
N PHE A 244 -11.94 -16.90 11.65
CA PHE A 244 -12.86 -17.99 11.36
C PHE A 244 -12.14 -19.04 10.52
N SER A 245 -12.04 -20.26 11.04
CA SER A 245 -11.70 -21.44 10.23
C SER A 245 -12.79 -21.69 9.20
N ALA A 246 -12.48 -22.46 8.15
CA ALA A 246 -13.48 -22.88 7.17
C ALA A 246 -14.70 -23.54 7.84
N ALA A 247 -14.47 -24.44 8.81
CA ALA A 247 -15.53 -25.08 9.58
C ALA A 247 -16.32 -24.12 10.48
N LYS A 248 -15.68 -23.08 11.04
CA LYS A 248 -16.40 -22.04 11.79
C LYS A 248 -17.25 -21.18 10.85
N ARG A 249 -16.70 -20.76 9.70
CA ARG A 249 -17.47 -20.03 8.67
C ARG A 249 -18.72 -20.82 8.25
N TYR A 250 -18.57 -22.11 7.94
CA TYR A 250 -19.68 -22.99 7.56
C TYR A 250 -20.76 -23.13 8.64
N ARG A 251 -20.37 -23.18 9.92
CA ARG A 251 -21.34 -23.29 11.03
C ARG A 251 -22.01 -21.97 11.40
N VAL A 252 -21.27 -20.86 11.37
CA VAL A 252 -21.78 -19.52 11.76
C VAL A 252 -22.67 -18.95 10.67
N HIS A 253 -22.22 -19.02 9.43
CA HIS A 253 -23.03 -18.67 8.28
C HIS A 253 -23.81 -19.92 7.94
N LYS A 254 -25.05 -20.04 8.43
CA LYS A 254 -26.00 -21.07 7.98
C LYS A 254 -26.17 -20.90 6.47
N VAL A 255 -25.35 -21.60 5.69
CA VAL A 255 -25.42 -21.56 4.23
C VAL A 255 -26.59 -22.45 3.85
N GLU A 256 -27.74 -21.84 3.67
CA GLU A 256 -28.94 -22.48 3.11
C GLU A 256 -29.08 -22.04 1.66
N ASP A 257 -29.30 -23.00 0.77
CA ASP A 257 -29.72 -22.70 -0.59
C ASP A 257 -31.18 -22.26 -0.55
N LEU A 258 -31.40 -20.94 -0.64
CA LEU A 258 -32.74 -20.35 -0.69
C LEU A 258 -33.42 -20.56 -2.06
N GLY A 259 -32.78 -21.28 -2.98
CA GLY A 259 -33.23 -21.49 -4.34
C GLY A 259 -33.16 -20.22 -5.17
N ALA A 260 -34.03 -20.14 -6.19
CA ALA A 260 -34.08 -18.98 -7.08
C ALA A 260 -34.73 -17.77 -6.39
N ALA A 261 -34.13 -16.58 -6.56
CA ALA A 261 -34.70 -15.33 -6.07
C ALA A 261 -36.14 -15.13 -6.56
N GLN A 262 -37.02 -14.64 -5.67
CA GLN A 262 -38.44 -14.44 -6.01
C GLN A 262 -38.59 -13.42 -7.15
N HIS A 263 -37.85 -12.30 -7.09
CA HIS A 263 -37.76 -11.30 -8.15
C HIS A 263 -36.29 -10.96 -8.45
N LEU A 264 -35.99 -10.63 -9.71
CA LEU A 264 -34.62 -10.36 -10.19
C LEU A 264 -34.19 -8.89 -10.11
N VAL A 265 -34.87 -8.07 -9.29
CA VAL A 265 -34.60 -6.62 -9.22
C VAL A 265 -33.77 -6.26 -7.99
N ILE A 266 -32.65 -5.57 -8.22
CA ILE A 266 -31.82 -4.95 -7.19
C ILE A 266 -31.48 -3.52 -7.64
N PRO A 267 -31.66 -2.48 -6.80
CA PRO A 267 -32.27 -2.51 -5.45
C PRO A 267 -33.76 -2.91 -5.45
N THR A 268 -34.28 -3.35 -4.30
CA THR A 268 -35.70 -3.72 -4.16
C THR A 268 -36.61 -2.52 -4.47
N PRO A 269 -37.54 -2.63 -5.44
CA PRO A 269 -38.49 -1.57 -5.75
C PRO A 269 -39.45 -1.23 -4.59
N LEU A 270 -40.02 -0.03 -4.62
CA LEU A 270 -41.09 0.36 -3.71
C LEU A 270 -42.32 -0.55 -3.81
N SER A 271 -42.74 -0.89 -5.04
CA SER A 271 -43.90 -1.74 -5.29
C SER A 271 -43.70 -2.60 -6.53
N ILE A 272 -44.02 -3.89 -6.40
CA ILE A 272 -44.17 -4.84 -7.50
C ILE A 272 -45.61 -5.34 -7.44
N GLN A 273 -46.44 -4.87 -8.38
CA GLN A 273 -47.87 -5.18 -8.42
C GLN A 273 -48.14 -6.51 -9.13
N THR A 274 -47.31 -6.85 -10.12
CA THR A 274 -47.39 -8.09 -10.88
C THR A 274 -45.99 -8.62 -11.13
N TYR A 275 -45.83 -9.94 -11.03
CA TYR A 275 -44.59 -10.63 -11.37
C TYR A 275 -44.89 -12.08 -11.75
N ASN A 276 -44.86 -12.38 -13.04
CA ASN A 276 -45.17 -13.70 -13.58
C ASN A 276 -43.99 -14.21 -14.41
N LYS A 277 -43.29 -15.24 -13.91
CA LYS A 277 -42.10 -15.81 -14.57
C LYS A 277 -42.44 -16.72 -15.75
N GLN A 278 -43.67 -17.18 -15.85
CA GLN A 278 -44.13 -18.08 -16.91
C GLN A 278 -44.57 -17.32 -18.16
N SER A 279 -44.96 -16.05 -17.99
CA SER A 279 -45.31 -15.13 -19.06
C SER A 279 -44.11 -14.21 -19.29
N VAL A 280 -43.41 -14.39 -20.41
CA VAL A 280 -42.18 -13.64 -20.69
C VAL A 280 -42.23 -13.02 -22.06
N VAL A 281 -41.51 -11.91 -22.18
CA VAL A 281 -41.14 -11.33 -23.47
C VAL A 281 -39.67 -11.57 -23.71
N ASN A 282 -39.27 -11.84 -24.95
CA ASN A 282 -37.85 -11.94 -25.31
C ASN A 282 -37.45 -10.73 -26.18
N VAL A 283 -36.56 -9.90 -25.65
CA VAL A 283 -36.10 -8.66 -26.30
C VAL A 283 -34.99 -8.88 -27.32
N LEU A 284 -34.46 -10.10 -27.44
CA LEU A 284 -33.35 -10.47 -28.34
C LEU A 284 -33.79 -11.27 -29.57
N THR A 285 -35.04 -11.74 -29.62
CA THR A 285 -35.51 -12.64 -30.70
C THR A 285 -36.28 -11.95 -31.82
N ASN A 286 -36.61 -10.65 -31.66
CA ASN A 286 -37.40 -9.87 -32.61
C ASN A 286 -36.72 -8.52 -32.88
N SER A 287 -37.01 -7.86 -34.01
CA SER A 287 -36.51 -6.50 -34.31
C SER A 287 -37.28 -5.47 -33.50
N TRP A 288 -37.11 -5.52 -32.17
CA TRP A 288 -37.65 -4.56 -31.22
C TRP A 288 -37.23 -3.16 -31.61
N VAL A 289 -38.19 -2.24 -31.53
CA VAL A 289 -37.93 -0.81 -31.71
C VAL A 289 -38.19 -0.04 -30.43
N ILE A 290 -37.54 1.10 -30.29
CA ILE A 290 -37.73 2.00 -29.16
C ILE A 290 -38.42 3.27 -29.65
N PHE A 291 -39.54 3.60 -29.03
CA PHE A 291 -40.19 4.89 -29.14
C PHE A 291 -39.99 5.64 -27.84
N ALA A 292 -39.54 6.90 -27.90
CA ALA A 292 -39.40 7.72 -26.70
C ALA A 292 -39.99 9.10 -26.91
N ALA A 293 -40.73 9.59 -25.91
CA ALA A 293 -41.15 10.97 -25.84
C ALA A 293 -39.93 11.91 -25.96
N PRO A 294 -40.06 13.11 -26.56
CA PRO A 294 -38.92 13.98 -26.86
C PRO A 294 -37.99 14.27 -25.67
N ARG A 295 -38.54 14.46 -24.46
CA ARG A 295 -37.73 14.71 -23.24
C ARG A 295 -37.02 13.49 -22.68
N LEU A 296 -37.38 12.28 -23.12
CA LEU A 296 -36.80 11.00 -22.71
C LEU A 296 -35.99 10.34 -23.84
N ALA A 297 -35.72 11.06 -24.93
CA ALA A 297 -35.06 10.52 -26.11
C ALA A 297 -33.63 10.04 -25.83
N ASN A 298 -32.92 10.70 -24.90
CA ASN A 298 -31.56 10.29 -24.51
C ASN A 298 -31.57 8.95 -23.77
N GLU A 299 -32.55 8.72 -22.89
CA GLU A 299 -32.70 7.46 -22.16
C GLU A 299 -33.12 6.34 -23.11
N GLY A 300 -34.05 6.62 -24.03
CA GLY A 300 -34.38 5.70 -25.11
C GLY A 300 -33.15 5.33 -25.96
N LYS A 301 -32.33 6.33 -26.33
CA LYS A 301 -31.08 6.14 -27.07
C LYS A 301 -30.06 5.30 -26.28
N PHE A 302 -29.93 5.55 -24.98
CA PHE A 302 -29.05 4.76 -24.10
C PHE A 302 -29.42 3.28 -24.11
N LEU A 303 -30.71 2.95 -23.96
CA LEU A 303 -31.17 1.56 -24.05
C LEU A 303 -31.00 0.98 -25.46
N SER A 304 -31.26 1.78 -26.49
CA SER A 304 -31.02 1.43 -27.89
C SER A 304 -29.57 1.04 -28.14
N ASP A 305 -28.60 1.76 -27.57
CA ASP A 305 -27.17 1.45 -27.70
C ASP A 305 -26.77 0.16 -26.98
N ILE A 306 -27.38 -0.13 -25.83
CA ILE A 306 -27.12 -1.38 -25.09
C ILE A 306 -27.64 -2.60 -25.86
N TRP A 307 -28.82 -2.49 -26.47
CA TRP A 307 -29.50 -3.63 -27.11
C TRP A 307 -29.43 -3.64 -28.65
N GLY A 308 -28.76 -2.65 -29.26
CA GLY A 308 -28.69 -2.52 -30.71
C GLY A 308 -30.05 -2.29 -31.39
N MET A 309 -31.01 -1.69 -30.69
CA MET A 309 -32.38 -1.48 -31.19
C MET A 309 -32.51 -0.18 -31.97
N THR A 310 -33.44 -0.13 -32.92
CA THR A 310 -33.70 1.10 -33.71
C THR A 310 -34.69 2.02 -32.98
N MET A 311 -34.38 3.32 -32.95
CA MET A 311 -35.29 4.36 -32.48
C MET A 311 -36.30 4.75 -33.56
N VAL A 312 -37.58 4.85 -33.20
CA VAL A 312 -38.68 5.22 -34.11
C VAL A 312 -39.49 6.39 -33.56
N LEU A 313 -40.20 7.10 -34.45
CA LEU A 313 -41.01 8.28 -34.08
C LEU A 313 -42.42 7.95 -33.60
N LYS A 314 -42.87 6.70 -33.77
CA LYS A 314 -44.18 6.22 -33.30
C LYS A 314 -44.07 4.76 -32.90
N ALA A 315 -44.86 4.36 -31.91
CA ALA A 315 -45.07 2.96 -31.57
C ALA A 315 -45.57 2.16 -32.79
N GLN A 316 -45.18 0.89 -32.87
CA GLN A 316 -45.61 -0.04 -33.93
C GLN A 316 -46.60 -1.07 -33.37
N ASP A 317 -47.28 -1.80 -34.25
CA ASP A 317 -48.34 -2.72 -33.84
C ASP A 317 -47.82 -4.01 -33.17
N SER A 318 -46.50 -4.27 -33.18
CA SER A 318 -45.90 -5.36 -32.40
C SER A 318 -44.41 -5.13 -32.08
N HIS A 319 -43.96 -5.50 -30.87
CA HIS A 319 -42.56 -5.47 -30.42
C HIS A 319 -41.94 -4.08 -30.30
N TYR A 320 -42.35 -3.33 -29.28
CA TYR A 320 -41.72 -2.05 -29.00
C TYR A 320 -41.62 -1.75 -27.52
N ILE A 321 -40.62 -0.93 -27.21
CA ILE A 321 -40.44 -0.31 -25.91
C ILE A 321 -40.86 1.14 -26.07
N GLN A 322 -41.78 1.61 -25.25
CA GLN A 322 -42.20 3.00 -25.23
C GLN A 322 -41.79 3.70 -23.94
N PHE A 323 -41.22 4.90 -24.10
CA PHE A 323 -40.95 5.82 -23.00
C PHE A 323 -41.99 6.94 -23.06
N LEU A 324 -42.87 6.97 -22.07
CA LEU A 324 -43.95 7.95 -21.94
C LEU A 324 -43.57 9.00 -20.90
N GLU A 325 -43.67 10.27 -21.30
CA GLU A 325 -43.47 11.39 -20.39
C GLU A 325 -44.73 11.59 -19.54
N GLU A 326 -44.82 10.85 -18.44
CA GLU A 326 -45.97 10.82 -17.56
C GLU A 326 -45.57 10.99 -16.09
N LYS A 327 -46.40 11.70 -15.34
CA LYS A 327 -46.19 11.93 -13.90
C LYS A 327 -46.48 10.64 -13.12
N VAL A 328 -45.50 10.18 -12.34
CA VAL A 328 -45.63 9.04 -11.43
C VAL A 328 -45.50 9.53 -10.00
N GLU A 329 -46.62 9.60 -9.28
CA GLU A 329 -46.68 10.06 -7.89
C GLU A 329 -46.59 8.87 -6.94
N LEU A 330 -45.51 8.82 -6.17
CA LEU A 330 -45.28 7.76 -5.19
C LEU A 330 -45.14 8.36 -3.81
N SER A 331 -45.62 7.62 -2.81
CA SER A 331 -45.44 7.96 -1.42
C SER A 331 -45.09 6.74 -0.60
N ARG A 332 -44.35 6.94 0.49
CA ARG A 332 -44.02 5.91 1.46
C ARG A 332 -44.25 6.46 2.87
N SER A 333 -45.10 5.77 3.63
CA SER A 333 -45.45 6.18 5.00
C SER A 333 -45.94 7.64 5.08
N GLY A 334 -46.78 8.05 4.12
CA GLY A 334 -47.36 9.40 4.05
C GLY A 334 -46.41 10.49 3.55
N ARG A 335 -45.18 10.15 3.13
CA ARG A 335 -44.23 11.12 2.54
C ARG A 335 -44.11 10.90 1.04
N ALA A 336 -44.29 11.98 0.27
CA ALA A 336 -44.05 11.97 -1.17
C ALA A 336 -42.58 11.69 -1.48
N LEU A 337 -42.33 10.88 -2.49
CA LEU A 337 -41.00 10.60 -3.03
C LEU A 337 -40.59 11.63 -4.11
N PRO A 338 -39.30 11.79 -4.41
CA PRO A 338 -38.81 12.72 -5.44
C PRO A 338 -39.40 12.39 -6.82
N ILE A 339 -40.26 13.27 -7.32
CA ILE A 339 -41.06 12.99 -8.52
C ILE A 339 -40.22 12.86 -9.80
N GLU A 340 -39.06 13.50 -9.80
CA GLU A 340 -38.09 13.52 -10.88
C GLU A 340 -37.38 12.17 -11.05
N GLU A 341 -37.42 11.33 -10.02
CA GLU A 341 -36.77 10.00 -9.99
C GLU A 341 -37.79 8.86 -9.94
N ASN A 342 -39.09 9.17 -9.83
CA ASN A 342 -40.14 8.17 -9.83
C ASN A 342 -40.40 7.63 -11.24
N TYR A 343 -40.69 6.33 -11.33
CA TYR A 343 -41.05 5.68 -12.58
C TYR A 343 -42.06 4.55 -12.38
N GLU A 344 -42.75 4.19 -13.47
CA GLU A 344 -43.44 2.91 -13.62
C GLU A 344 -42.82 2.13 -14.78
N LEU A 345 -42.50 0.85 -14.55
CA LEU A 345 -42.10 -0.10 -15.57
C LEU A 345 -43.18 -1.17 -15.70
N ARG A 346 -43.66 -1.39 -16.92
CA ARG A 346 -44.64 -2.42 -17.25
C ARG A 346 -44.15 -3.27 -18.40
N VAL A 347 -44.09 -4.58 -18.18
CA VAL A 347 -43.75 -5.58 -19.21
C VAL A 347 -45.01 -6.36 -19.51
N THR A 348 -45.48 -6.29 -20.75
CA THR A 348 -46.73 -6.90 -21.21
C THR A 348 -46.44 -7.90 -22.33
N PRO A 349 -46.23 -9.20 -22.02
CA PRO A 349 -45.91 -10.20 -23.03
C PRO A 349 -47.04 -10.46 -24.04
N THR A 350 -48.30 -10.32 -23.65
CA THR A 350 -49.48 -10.63 -24.51
C THR A 350 -49.52 -9.85 -25.82
N ASN A 351 -48.92 -8.65 -25.85
CA ASN A 351 -48.80 -7.82 -27.06
C ASN A 351 -47.35 -7.43 -27.38
N ASN A 352 -46.38 -8.01 -26.68
CA ASN A 352 -44.95 -7.70 -26.81
C ASN A 352 -44.67 -6.19 -26.65
N ILE A 353 -45.16 -5.61 -25.56
CA ILE A 353 -44.95 -4.19 -25.24
C ILE A 353 -44.23 -4.04 -23.91
N ILE A 354 -43.22 -3.18 -23.88
CA ILE A 354 -42.62 -2.71 -22.63
C ILE A 354 -42.89 -1.21 -22.52
N THR A 355 -43.45 -0.76 -21.40
CA THR A 355 -43.77 0.64 -21.15
C THR A 355 -42.98 1.15 -19.97
N ILE A 356 -42.25 2.24 -20.18
CA ILE A 356 -41.58 3.02 -19.14
C ILE A 356 -42.32 4.36 -19.05
N LYS A 357 -42.83 4.67 -17.85
CA LYS A 357 -43.43 5.98 -17.55
C LYS A 357 -42.53 6.72 -16.57
N ALA A 358 -42.13 7.93 -16.93
CA ALA A 358 -41.43 8.83 -16.02
C ALA A 358 -41.65 10.28 -16.46
N SER A 359 -41.67 11.20 -15.50
CA SER A 359 -41.83 12.63 -15.80
C SER A 359 -40.52 13.33 -16.17
N HIS A 360 -39.40 12.68 -15.86
CA HIS A 360 -38.05 13.24 -15.99
C HIS A 360 -37.05 12.15 -16.41
N PRO A 361 -35.95 12.55 -17.06
CA PRO A 361 -34.85 11.66 -17.45
C PRO A 361 -34.35 10.70 -16.36
N ALA A 362 -34.20 11.18 -15.12
CA ALA A 362 -33.65 10.35 -14.03
C ALA A 362 -34.55 9.15 -13.69
N GLY A 363 -35.87 9.35 -13.63
CA GLY A 363 -36.83 8.25 -13.44
C GLY A 363 -36.79 7.24 -14.59
N ALA A 364 -36.74 7.71 -15.85
CA ALA A 364 -36.62 6.82 -17.01
C ALA A 364 -35.29 6.03 -16.99
N PHE A 365 -34.19 6.69 -16.61
CA PHE A 365 -32.90 6.02 -16.44
C PHE A 365 -32.96 4.91 -15.38
N TYR A 366 -33.60 5.14 -14.23
CA TYR A 366 -33.76 4.09 -13.21
C TYR A 366 -34.70 2.97 -13.66
N ALA A 367 -35.75 3.28 -14.43
CA ALA A 367 -36.59 2.26 -15.06
C ALA A 367 -35.78 1.36 -15.99
N ILE A 368 -34.83 1.92 -16.75
CA ILE A 368 -33.91 1.15 -17.59
C ILE A 368 -33.02 0.24 -16.72
N GLN A 369 -32.44 0.74 -15.63
CA GLN A 369 -31.63 -0.10 -14.74
C GLN A 369 -32.44 -1.28 -14.18
N THR A 370 -33.69 -1.05 -13.78
CA THR A 370 -34.60 -2.10 -13.34
C THR A 370 -34.94 -3.09 -14.45
N LEU A 371 -35.20 -2.60 -15.66
CA LEU A 371 -35.46 -3.44 -16.83
C LEU A 371 -34.25 -4.33 -17.17
N LEU A 372 -33.04 -3.77 -17.15
CA LEU A 372 -31.80 -4.52 -17.36
C LEU A 372 -31.59 -5.58 -16.26
N SER A 373 -31.88 -5.25 -15.00
CA SER A 373 -31.81 -6.20 -13.87
C SER A 373 -32.79 -7.36 -14.04
N LEU A 374 -33.99 -7.11 -14.59
CA LEU A 374 -34.99 -8.14 -14.89
C LEU A 374 -34.63 -9.03 -16.08
N THR A 375 -33.72 -8.57 -16.95
CA THR A 375 -33.42 -9.25 -18.21
C THR A 375 -32.54 -10.46 -17.96
N GLY A 376 -33.05 -11.64 -18.26
CA GLY A 376 -32.29 -12.89 -18.26
C GLY A 376 -31.17 -12.86 -19.30
N LYS A 377 -30.16 -13.72 -19.12
CA LYS A 377 -29.03 -13.83 -20.07
C LYS A 377 -29.47 -14.19 -21.49
N ASP A 378 -30.62 -14.82 -21.64
CA ASP A 378 -31.26 -15.20 -22.91
C ASP A 378 -32.17 -14.10 -23.50
N GLY A 379 -32.24 -12.93 -22.85
CA GLY A 379 -33.10 -11.83 -23.25
C GLY A 379 -34.55 -11.94 -22.75
N SER A 380 -34.87 -12.97 -21.95
CA SER A 380 -36.22 -13.12 -21.39
C SER A 380 -36.47 -12.11 -20.26
N ILE A 381 -37.65 -11.50 -20.26
CA ILE A 381 -38.10 -10.55 -19.24
C ILE A 381 -39.49 -10.98 -18.77
N PRO A 382 -39.69 -11.23 -17.46
CA PRO A 382 -40.99 -11.64 -16.94
C PRO A 382 -42.02 -10.52 -17.03
N GLU A 383 -43.28 -10.89 -17.19
CA GLU A 383 -44.41 -9.98 -17.04
C GLU A 383 -44.37 -9.34 -15.67
N THR A 384 -44.31 -8.01 -15.64
CA THR A 384 -44.21 -7.28 -14.38
C THR A 384 -44.80 -5.88 -14.46
N VAL A 385 -45.20 -5.38 -13.30
CA VAL A 385 -45.62 -3.99 -13.11
C VAL A 385 -44.92 -3.49 -11.84
N ILE A 386 -44.00 -2.55 -12.02
CA ILE A 386 -43.17 -1.99 -10.97
C ILE A 386 -43.42 -0.49 -10.91
N SER A 387 -43.67 0.03 -9.72
CA SER A 387 -43.70 1.48 -9.46
C SER A 387 -42.66 1.78 -8.40
N ASP A 388 -41.72 2.66 -8.70
CA ASP A 388 -40.55 2.82 -7.86
C ASP A 388 -39.97 4.24 -7.88
N GLY A 389 -39.28 4.56 -6.79
CA GLY A 389 -38.70 5.87 -6.52
C GLY A 389 -37.81 5.79 -5.29
N PRO A 390 -36.78 6.65 -5.20
CA PRO A 390 -35.78 6.53 -4.16
C PRO A 390 -36.35 6.95 -2.79
N ARG A 391 -36.05 6.16 -1.75
CA ARG A 391 -36.35 6.53 -0.36
C ARG A 391 -35.59 7.80 0.07
N TYR A 392 -34.40 8.03 -0.48
CA TYR A 392 -33.54 9.17 -0.16
C TYR A 392 -32.96 9.77 -1.44
N LYS A 393 -32.98 11.11 -1.53
CA LYS A 393 -32.40 11.87 -2.66
C LYS A 393 -30.89 11.66 -2.80
N TYR A 394 -30.17 11.59 -1.69
CA TYR A 394 -28.71 11.41 -1.69
C TYR A 394 -28.34 9.94 -1.49
N ARG A 395 -27.59 9.37 -2.44
CA ARG A 395 -27.11 7.98 -2.45
C ARG A 395 -25.63 7.98 -2.87
N GLY A 396 -24.75 8.30 -1.92
CA GLY A 396 -23.35 8.58 -2.20
C GLY A 396 -22.41 7.38 -2.04
N VAL A 397 -21.33 7.40 -2.81
CA VAL A 397 -20.12 6.59 -2.62
C VAL A 397 -18.96 7.56 -2.41
N LEU A 398 -18.15 7.36 -1.38
CA LEU A 398 -16.94 8.14 -1.12
C LEU A 398 -15.71 7.31 -1.49
N ILE A 399 -14.87 7.82 -2.36
CA ILE A 399 -13.61 7.19 -2.77
C ILE A 399 -12.46 8.14 -2.40
N ASP A 400 -11.52 7.65 -1.61
CA ASP A 400 -10.31 8.39 -1.23
C ASP A 400 -9.21 8.15 -2.27
N VAL A 401 -8.92 9.19 -3.06
CA VAL A 401 -7.82 9.20 -4.05
C VAL A 401 -6.58 9.96 -3.56
N ALA A 402 -6.61 10.46 -2.32
CA ALA A 402 -5.53 11.27 -1.76
C ALA A 402 -4.44 10.42 -1.11
N ARG A 403 -4.82 9.32 -0.44
CA ARG A 403 -3.87 8.41 0.23
C ARG A 403 -3.11 7.55 -0.77
N ASN A 404 -3.83 6.98 -1.73
CA ASN A 404 -3.28 6.27 -2.88
C ASN A 404 -4.05 6.72 -4.12
N PHE A 405 -3.32 7.18 -5.14
CA PHE A 405 -3.95 7.70 -6.35
C PHE A 405 -4.67 6.59 -7.12
N HIS A 406 -5.83 6.93 -7.68
CA HIS A 406 -6.56 6.09 -8.62
C HIS A 406 -6.75 6.87 -9.92
N SER A 407 -6.43 6.24 -11.06
CA SER A 407 -6.50 6.90 -12.36
C SER A 407 -7.95 7.20 -12.77
N LYS A 408 -8.12 8.09 -13.75
CA LYS A 408 -9.44 8.50 -14.24
C LYS A 408 -10.24 7.30 -14.75
N GLU A 409 -9.59 6.40 -15.49
CA GLU A 409 -10.18 5.19 -16.08
C GLU A 409 -10.59 4.15 -15.02
N LYS A 410 -10.03 4.24 -13.81
CA LYS A 410 -10.45 3.38 -12.69
C LYS A 410 -11.71 3.92 -11.99
N ILE A 411 -12.01 5.21 -12.17
CA ILE A 411 -13.15 5.89 -11.53
C ILE A 411 -14.34 6.01 -12.49
N PHE A 412 -14.08 6.24 -13.78
CA PHE A 412 -15.06 6.41 -14.86
C PHE A 412 -14.82 5.36 -15.93
#